data_AF-A0A2D0N7K3-F1
#
_entry.id   AF-A0A2D0N7K3-F1
#
_cell.length_a   1.000
_cell.length_b   1.000
_cell.length_c   1.000
_cell.angle_alpha   90.00
_cell.angle_beta   90.00
_cell.angle_gamma   90.00
#
_symmetry.space_group_name_H-M   'P 1'
#
loop_
_entity.id
_entity.type
_entity.pdbx_description
1 polymer ?
#
loop_
_entity_poly.entity_id
_entity_poly.type
_entity_poly.pdbx_seq_one_letter_code
_entity_poly.pdbx_strand_id
1 'polypeptide(L)'
;MTYQFANTQTLGAQPTIIDSRLRPYWQQAQTGDINAVFELSRYLYAHEGYSEDLDGALYYKSILVENFPAERDPYTCAVTLMEIGMIYAEKAMREEALTWFRKAYAFIQENYSSDQRLQLMVEIGFFDFVVESGFSIHEIVGHKSS
;
A
#
# COMPACT_ATOMS: atom_id res chain seq x y z
N MET A 1 -14.97 -7.68 -16.21
CA MET A 1 -15.33 -8.24 -14.90
C MET A 1 -15.75 -7.05 -14.07
N THR A 2 -17.04 -6.93 -13.74
CA THR A 2 -17.58 -5.77 -13.01
C THR A 2 -17.33 -6.00 -11.53
N TYR A 3 -16.52 -5.14 -10.91
CA TYR A 3 -16.18 -5.25 -9.50
C TYR A 3 -17.39 -4.80 -8.68
N GLN A 4 -17.93 -5.70 -7.85
CA GLN A 4 -18.94 -5.32 -6.87
C GLN A 4 -18.22 -4.81 -5.63
N PHE A 5 -18.19 -3.48 -5.46
CA PHE A 5 -17.74 -2.83 -4.23
C PHE A 5 -18.72 -3.22 -3.11
N ALA A 6 -18.32 -4.17 -2.26
CA ALA A 6 -19.12 -4.59 -1.13
C ALA A 6 -19.30 -3.42 -0.15
N ASN A 7 -20.56 -3.05 0.10
CA ASN A 7 -21.05 -2.17 1.17
C ASN A 7 -20.24 -0.87 1.41
N THR A 8 -20.60 0.13 0.62
CA THR A 8 -20.07 1.51 0.54
C THR A 8 -20.24 2.39 1.79
N GLN A 9 -20.57 1.87 2.97
CA GLN A 9 -20.84 2.72 4.15
C GLN A 9 -19.73 2.79 5.20
N THR A 10 -18.73 1.90 5.20
CA THR A 10 -17.78 1.86 6.33
C THR A 10 -16.30 1.72 5.98
N LEU A 11 -15.92 1.50 4.71
CA LEU A 11 -14.50 1.26 4.37
C LEU A 11 -13.99 2.06 3.15
N GLY A 12 -14.85 2.69 2.35
CA GLY A 12 -14.42 3.57 1.26
C GLY A 12 -14.63 5.02 1.62
N ALA A 13 -13.73 5.91 1.18
CA ALA A 13 -13.88 7.36 1.30
C ALA A 13 -15.30 7.78 0.84
N GLN A 14 -16.07 8.41 1.72
CA GLN A 14 -17.42 8.88 1.41
C GLN A 14 -17.35 9.89 0.25
N PRO A 15 -18.19 9.77 -0.80
CA PRO A 15 -18.12 10.64 -1.98
C PRO A 15 -18.31 12.14 -1.69
N THR A 16 -18.84 12.49 -0.52
CA THR A 16 -19.00 13.86 -0.01
C THR A 16 -17.73 14.45 0.59
N ILE A 17 -16.70 13.65 0.89
CA ILE A 17 -15.42 14.04 1.48
C ILE A 17 -14.29 14.06 0.44
N ILE A 18 -14.49 13.37 -0.70
CA ILE A 18 -13.51 13.30 -1.78
C ILE A 18 -13.43 14.66 -2.50
N ASP A 19 -12.23 15.24 -2.54
CA ASP A 19 -11.94 16.45 -3.32
C ASP A 19 -12.50 16.31 -4.74
N SER A 20 -13.14 17.36 -5.24
CA SER A 20 -13.66 17.45 -6.61
C SER A 20 -12.68 16.95 -7.69
N ARG A 21 -11.38 17.14 -7.50
CA ARG A 21 -10.30 16.70 -8.38
C ARG A 21 -10.14 15.18 -8.43
N LEU A 22 -10.51 14.49 -7.37
CA LEU A 22 -10.44 13.04 -7.24
C LEU A 22 -11.70 12.34 -7.75
N ARG A 23 -12.80 13.07 -8.01
CA ARG A 23 -14.06 12.50 -8.51
C ARG A 23 -13.93 11.69 -9.81
N PRO A 24 -13.15 12.12 -10.83
CA PRO A 24 -12.99 11.34 -12.04
C PRO A 24 -12.34 9.98 -11.75
N TYR A 25 -11.30 9.95 -10.91
CA TYR A 25 -10.65 8.71 -10.48
C TYR A 25 -11.61 7.86 -9.65
N TRP A 26 -12.38 8.46 -8.75
CA TRP A 26 -13.41 7.75 -7.98
C TRP A 26 -14.41 7.06 -8.88
N GLN A 27 -14.97 7.75 -9.88
CA GLN A 27 -15.92 7.17 -10.83
C GLN A 27 -15.31 6.01 -11.61
N GLN A 28 -14.08 6.18 -12.10
CA GLN A 28 -13.38 5.14 -12.86
C GLN A 28 -13.03 3.93 -12.00
N ALA A 29 -12.58 4.16 -10.76
CA ALA A 29 -12.32 3.10 -9.79
C ALA A 29 -13.60 2.29 -9.54
N GLN A 30 -14.77 2.93 -9.39
CA GLN A 30 -16.07 2.25 -9.27
C GLN A 30 -16.45 1.39 -10.49
N THR A 31 -15.82 1.61 -11.65
CA THR A 31 -16.00 0.75 -12.84
C THR A 31 -14.99 -0.38 -12.93
N GLY A 32 -14.02 -0.45 -12.02
CA GLY A 32 -12.95 -1.45 -12.02
C GLY A 32 -11.63 -1.00 -12.63
N ASP A 33 -11.47 0.28 -12.93
CA ASP A 33 -10.22 0.78 -13.49
C ASP A 33 -9.13 0.76 -12.41
N ILE A 34 -8.17 -0.17 -12.56
CA ILE A 34 -7.09 -0.39 -11.59
C ILE A 34 -6.12 0.80 -11.53
N ASN A 35 -5.96 1.56 -12.61
CA ASN A 35 -5.14 2.77 -12.60
C ASN A 35 -5.83 3.85 -11.79
N ALA A 36 -7.14 3.97 -11.91
CA ALA A 36 -7.91 4.89 -11.09
C ALA A 36 -7.89 4.51 -9.59
N VAL A 37 -7.99 3.21 -9.27
CA VAL A 37 -7.79 2.70 -7.90
C VAL A 37 -6.40 3.10 -7.37
N PHE A 38 -5.36 2.97 -8.21
CA PHE A 38 -4.00 3.34 -7.83
C PHE A 38 -3.84 4.82 -7.54
N GLU A 39 -4.30 5.68 -8.46
CA GLU A 39 -4.24 7.12 -8.27
C GLU A 39 -4.98 7.53 -7.00
N LEU A 40 -6.21 7.05 -6.77
CA LEU A 40 -6.94 7.32 -5.53
C LEU A 40 -6.15 6.92 -4.29
N SER A 41 -5.59 5.71 -4.29
CA SER A 41 -4.81 5.20 -3.16
C SER A 41 -3.60 6.09 -2.84
N ARG A 42 -2.97 6.66 -3.86
CA ARG A 42 -1.81 7.56 -3.75
C ARG A 42 -2.22 8.93 -3.22
N TYR A 43 -3.29 9.50 -3.79
CA TYR A 43 -3.80 10.82 -3.37
C TYR A 43 -4.33 10.82 -1.94
N LEU A 44 -5.01 9.75 -1.52
CA LEU A 44 -5.56 9.63 -0.17
C LEU A 44 -4.48 9.42 0.90
N TYR A 45 -3.35 8.81 0.53
CA TYR A 45 -2.23 8.60 1.43
C TYR A 45 -1.38 9.85 1.59
N ALA A 46 -0.83 10.41 0.51
CA ALA A 46 -0.06 11.66 0.57
C ALA A 46 0.23 12.23 -0.82
N HIS A 47 -0.57 13.20 -1.27
CA HIS A 47 -0.15 14.17 -2.28
C HIS A 47 -0.45 15.59 -1.78
N GLU A 48 0.45 16.55 -2.00
CA GLU A 48 0.21 18.01 -1.96
C GLU A 48 -0.75 18.57 -0.87
N GLY A 49 -0.55 18.23 0.40
CA GLY A 49 -1.22 18.90 1.52
C GLY A 49 -2.69 18.51 1.74
N TYR A 50 -3.09 17.32 1.31
CA TYR A 50 -4.39 16.74 1.65
C TYR A 50 -4.34 16.03 3.01
N SER A 51 -5.48 16.00 3.71
CA SER A 51 -5.63 15.20 4.92
C SER A 51 -5.51 13.71 4.59
N GLU A 52 -4.62 13.02 5.28
CA GLU A 52 -4.42 11.57 5.25
C GLU A 52 -5.75 10.84 5.56
N ASP A 53 -6.51 10.45 4.53
CA ASP A 53 -7.60 9.49 4.70
C ASP A 53 -6.98 8.10 4.66
N LEU A 54 -6.34 7.73 5.77
CA LEU A 54 -5.63 6.47 5.91
C LEU A 54 -6.55 5.27 5.68
N ASP A 55 -7.82 5.36 6.06
CA ASP A 55 -8.79 4.28 5.84
C ASP A 55 -9.16 4.15 4.36
N GLY A 56 -9.41 5.28 3.68
CA GLY A 56 -9.63 5.30 2.24
C GLY A 56 -8.41 4.82 1.46
N ALA A 57 -7.20 5.27 1.83
CA ALA A 57 -5.96 4.81 1.24
C ALA A 57 -5.78 3.31 1.40
N LEU A 58 -5.96 2.79 2.62
CA LEU A 58 -5.84 1.37 2.93
C LEU A 58 -6.84 0.53 2.12
N TYR A 59 -8.08 1.00 1.98
CA TYR A 59 -9.12 0.34 1.18
C TYR A 59 -8.74 0.21 -0.30
N TYR A 60 -8.32 1.31 -0.94
CA TYR A 60 -7.93 1.22 -2.35
C TYR A 60 -6.62 0.42 -2.53
N LYS A 61 -5.68 0.51 -1.59
CA LYS A 61 -4.47 -0.33 -1.62
C LYS A 61 -4.79 -1.82 -1.44
N SER A 62 -5.77 -2.19 -0.63
CA SER A 62 -6.16 -3.61 -0.51
C SER A 62 -6.73 -4.16 -1.82
N ILE A 63 -7.53 -3.36 -2.53
CA ILE A 63 -8.02 -3.72 -3.87
C ILE A 63 -6.85 -3.93 -4.84
N LEU A 64 -5.83 -3.07 -4.81
CA LEU A 64 -4.62 -3.26 -5.62
C LEU A 64 -3.92 -4.57 -5.31
N VAL A 65 -3.75 -4.92 -4.03
CA VAL A 65 -3.06 -6.15 -3.63
C VAL A 65 -3.81 -7.40 -4.11
N GLU A 66 -5.14 -7.40 -4.04
CA GLU A 66 -5.97 -8.51 -4.52
C GLU A 66 -5.96 -8.66 -6.04
N ASN A 67 -5.71 -7.56 -6.76
CA ASN A 67 -5.91 -7.48 -8.21
C ASN A 67 -4.67 -6.97 -8.94
N PHE A 68 -3.47 -7.08 -8.35
CA PHE A 68 -2.25 -6.64 -9.02
C PHE A 68 -2.24 -7.30 -10.41
N PRO A 69 -2.33 -6.52 -11.50
CA PRO A 69 -2.34 -7.14 -12.81
C PRO A 69 -1.03 -7.92 -12.95
N ALA A 70 -1.07 -9.06 -13.66
CA ALA A 70 0.15 -9.82 -13.94
C ALA A 70 1.21 -8.96 -14.67
N GLU A 71 0.77 -7.87 -15.30
CA GLU A 71 1.59 -6.88 -16.00
C GLU A 71 2.10 -5.75 -15.09
N ARG A 72 1.68 -5.67 -13.82
CA ARG A 72 2.17 -4.63 -12.92
C ARG A 72 3.61 -4.89 -12.57
N ASP A 73 4.41 -3.83 -12.62
CA ASP A 73 5.82 -3.92 -12.30
C ASP A 73 6.00 -4.33 -10.82
N PRO A 74 6.91 -5.27 -10.52
CA PRO A 74 7.14 -5.70 -9.14
C PRO A 74 7.58 -4.56 -8.20
N TYR A 75 8.08 -3.45 -8.74
CA TYR A 75 8.48 -2.28 -7.96
C TYR A 75 7.24 -1.63 -7.32
N THR A 76 6.21 -1.35 -8.10
CA THR A 76 4.94 -0.79 -7.62
C THR A 76 4.27 -1.70 -6.60
N CYS A 77 4.35 -3.02 -6.80
CA CYS A 77 3.83 -4.00 -5.84
C CYS A 77 4.57 -3.91 -4.50
N ALA A 78 5.91 -3.87 -4.51
CA ALA A 78 6.72 -3.75 -3.30
C ALA A 78 6.43 -2.45 -2.54
N VAL A 79 6.36 -1.31 -3.25
CA VAL A 79 6.01 -0.01 -2.66
C VAL A 79 4.62 -0.05 -2.04
N THR A 80 3.62 -0.56 -2.75
CA THR A 80 2.23 -0.63 -2.24
C THR A 80 2.16 -1.45 -0.95
N LEU A 81 2.85 -2.59 -0.88
CA LEU A 81 2.88 -3.43 0.32
C LEU A 81 3.54 -2.71 1.51
N MET A 82 4.63 -1.98 1.26
CA MET A 82 5.34 -1.20 2.27
C MET A 82 4.48 -0.04 2.79
N GLU A 83 3.84 0.71 1.91
CA GLU A 83 2.94 1.82 2.26
C GLU A 83 1.74 1.34 3.10
N ILE A 84 1.20 0.14 2.83
CA ILE A 84 0.18 -0.45 3.72
C ILE A 84 0.75 -0.66 5.13
N GLY A 85 1.99 -1.14 5.25
CA GLY A 85 2.68 -1.27 6.54
C GLY A 85 2.82 0.06 7.26
N MET A 86 3.21 1.12 6.55
CA MET A 86 3.30 2.47 7.09
C MET A 86 1.95 3.01 7.55
N ILE A 87 0.88 2.85 6.76
CA ILE A 87 -0.48 3.26 7.14
C ILE A 87 -0.90 2.58 8.45
N TYR A 88 -0.67 1.28 8.60
CA TYR A 88 -0.98 0.60 9.86
C TYR A 88 -0.11 1.08 11.02
N ALA A 89 1.16 1.44 10.77
CA ALA A 89 2.04 2.01 11.79
C ALA A 89 1.55 3.39 12.26
N GLU A 90 1.15 4.27 11.34
CA GLU A 90 0.55 5.58 11.63
C GLU A 90 -0.76 5.45 12.43
N LYS A 91 -1.54 4.40 12.16
CA LYS A 91 -2.73 4.03 12.93
C LYS A 91 -2.42 3.35 14.28
N ALA A 92 -1.15 3.22 14.66
CA ALA A 92 -0.67 2.50 15.85
C ALA A 92 -1.10 1.02 15.92
N MET A 93 -1.37 0.40 14.76
CA MET A 93 -1.76 -1.01 14.63
C MET A 93 -0.51 -1.87 14.36
N ARG A 94 0.22 -2.13 15.44
CA ARG A 94 1.57 -2.68 15.40
C ARG A 94 1.69 -4.03 14.67
N GLU A 95 0.81 -4.97 14.95
CA GLU A 95 0.91 -6.34 14.42
C GLU A 95 0.56 -6.39 12.93
N GLU A 96 -0.42 -5.59 12.51
CA GLU A 96 -0.78 -5.39 11.12
C GLU A 96 0.36 -4.73 10.35
N ALA A 97 0.96 -3.67 10.90
CA ALA A 97 2.12 -3.01 10.30
C ALA A 97 3.28 -3.98 10.06
N LEU A 98 3.67 -4.74 11.09
CA LEU A 98 4.70 -5.79 10.97
C LEU A 98 4.34 -6.83 9.92
N THR A 99 3.08 -7.25 9.88
CA THR A 99 2.61 -8.23 8.89
C THR A 99 2.83 -7.73 7.47
N TRP A 100 2.50 -6.46 7.20
CA TRP A 100 2.64 -5.88 5.87
C TRP A 100 4.08 -5.55 5.49
N PHE A 101 4.89 -5.05 6.42
CA PHE A 101 6.33 -4.90 6.18
C PHE A 101 7.00 -6.24 5.87
N ARG A 102 6.61 -7.33 6.57
CA ARG A 102 7.09 -8.69 6.26
C ARG A 102 6.65 -9.16 4.88
N LYS A 103 5.40 -8.88 4.48
CA LYS A 103 4.92 -9.19 3.12
C LYS A 103 5.71 -8.46 2.05
N ALA A 104 5.96 -7.16 2.24
CA ALA A 104 6.79 -6.37 1.32
C ALA A 104 8.21 -6.94 1.22
N TYR A 105 8.85 -7.24 2.36
CA TYR A 105 10.17 -7.85 2.39
C TYR A 105 10.19 -9.20 1.65
N ALA A 106 9.27 -10.11 1.97
CA ALA A 106 9.17 -11.42 1.33
C ALA A 106 8.93 -11.31 -0.19
N PHE A 107 8.03 -10.41 -0.60
CA PHE A 107 7.76 -10.15 -2.02
C PHE A 107 9.03 -9.73 -2.77
N ILE A 108 9.83 -8.82 -2.20
CA ILE A 108 11.10 -8.40 -2.79
C ILE A 108 12.07 -9.58 -2.86
N GLN A 109 12.14 -10.41 -1.81
CA GLN A 109 12.98 -11.62 -1.82
C GLN A 109 12.57 -12.61 -2.91
N GLU A 110 11.29 -12.73 -3.22
CA GLU A 110 10.79 -13.71 -4.21
C GLU A 110 10.95 -13.23 -5.66
N ASN A 111 10.83 -11.91 -5.90
CA ASN A 111 10.74 -11.37 -7.26
C ASN A 111 12.04 -10.78 -7.81
N TYR A 112 13.06 -10.60 -6.97
CA TYR A 112 14.32 -9.96 -7.36
C TYR A 112 15.53 -10.86 -7.08
N SER A 113 16.61 -10.68 -7.84
CA SER A 113 17.90 -11.32 -7.54
C SER A 113 18.54 -10.71 -6.29
N SER A 114 19.47 -11.41 -5.64
CA SER A 114 20.13 -10.93 -4.42
C SER A 114 20.71 -9.52 -4.56
N ASP A 115 21.33 -9.20 -5.70
CA ASP A 115 21.93 -7.89 -5.97
C ASP A 115 20.86 -6.81 -6.14
N GLN A 116 19.73 -7.15 -6.77
CA GLN A 116 18.63 -6.21 -7.03
C GLN A 116 17.79 -5.93 -5.78
N ARG A 117 17.66 -6.89 -4.85
CA ARG A 117 16.84 -6.75 -3.63
C ARG A 117 17.30 -5.58 -2.77
N LEU A 118 18.60 -5.52 -2.48
CA LEU A 118 19.15 -4.47 -1.63
C LEU A 118 19.04 -3.10 -2.31
N GLN A 119 19.33 -3.05 -3.61
CA GLN A 119 19.18 -1.82 -4.39
C GLN A 119 17.75 -1.31 -4.34
N LEU A 120 16.76 -2.18 -4.57
CA LEU A 120 15.35 -1.83 -4.51
C LEU A 120 14.95 -1.35 -3.11
N MET A 121 15.34 -2.09 -2.06
CA MET A 121 15.01 -1.71 -0.68
C MET A 121 15.58 -0.34 -0.30
N VAL A 122 16.76 0.01 -0.80
CA VAL A 122 17.35 1.35 -0.63
C VAL A 122 16.58 2.38 -1.44
N GLU A 123 16.26 2.09 -2.70
CA GLU A 123 15.54 3.00 -3.59
C GLU A 123 14.16 3.38 -3.05
N ILE A 124 13.41 2.41 -2.52
CA ILE A 124 12.08 2.65 -1.95
C ILE A 124 12.14 3.13 -0.49
N GLY A 125 13.32 3.30 0.10
CA GLY A 125 13.48 3.73 1.49
C GLY A 125 12.97 2.72 2.52
N PHE A 126 12.92 1.42 2.19
CA PHE A 126 12.26 0.39 2.99
C PHE A 126 12.78 0.34 4.44
N PHE A 127 14.10 0.32 4.61
CA PHE A 127 14.70 0.23 5.94
C PHE A 127 14.48 1.50 6.76
N ASP A 128 14.58 2.66 6.12
CA ASP A 128 14.37 3.96 6.78
C ASP A 128 12.93 4.06 7.28
N PHE A 129 11.94 3.72 6.45
CA PHE A 129 10.55 3.74 6.85
C PHE A 129 10.21 2.75 7.97
N VAL A 130 10.78 1.54 7.96
CA VAL A 130 10.58 0.56 9.05
C VAL A 130 11.10 1.13 10.38
N VAL A 131 12.28 1.76 10.36
CA VAL A 131 12.89 2.35 11.57
C VAL A 131 12.13 3.60 12.03
N GLU A 132 11.77 4.50 11.11
CA GLU A 132 10.96 5.70 11.40
C GLU A 132 9.58 5.33 11.97
N SER A 133 9.00 4.23 11.50
CA SER A 133 7.76 3.67 12.01
C SER A 133 7.90 2.98 13.38
N GLY A 134 9.11 2.96 13.95
CA GLY A 134 9.38 2.45 15.31
C GLY A 134 9.65 0.94 15.40
N PHE A 135 9.97 0.28 14.28
CA PHE A 135 10.25 -1.14 14.23
C PHE A 135 11.74 -1.44 14.02
N SER A 136 12.19 -2.59 14.49
CA SER A 136 13.52 -3.10 14.17
C SER A 136 13.48 -3.95 12.90
N ILE A 137 14.52 -3.82 12.07
CA ILE A 137 14.68 -4.63 10.86
C ILE A 137 14.68 -6.14 11.19
N HIS A 138 15.20 -6.52 12.36
CA HIS A 138 15.20 -7.91 12.83
C HIS A 138 13.80 -8.51 12.97
N GLU A 139 12.80 -7.68 13.29
CA GLU A 139 11.41 -8.12 13.42
C GLU A 139 10.77 -8.44 12.07
N ILE A 140 11.29 -7.84 10.99
CA ILE A 140 10.82 -8.03 9.63
C ILE A 140 11.50 -9.22 8.98
N VAL A 141 12.84 -9.31 9.07
CA VAL A 141 13.60 -10.34 8.35
C VAL A 141 13.48 -11.73 8.97
N GLY A 142 13.12 -11.80 10.26
CA GLY A 142 12.97 -13.06 10.99
C GLY A 142 14.28 -13.83 11.11
N HIS A 143 14.90 -13.87 12.29
CA HIS A 143 15.92 -14.88 12.54
C HIS A 143 15.26 -16.26 12.57
N LYS A 144 15.57 -17.11 11.58
CA LYS A 144 15.69 -18.53 11.90
C LYS A 144 16.87 -18.63 12.86
N SER A 145 16.57 -18.68 14.15
CA SER A 145 17.48 -19.31 15.10
C SER A 145 17.78 -20.71 14.54
N SER A 146 19.02 -20.89 14.15
CA SER A 146 19.64 -22.12 13.66
C SER A 146 19.27 -23.35 14.49
#